data_AF-A0A093HG63-F1
#
_entry.id   AF-A0A093HG63-F1
#
_cell.length_a   1.000
_cell.length_b   1.000
_cell.length_c   1.000
_cell.angle_alpha   90.00
_cell.angle_beta   90.00
_cell.angle_gamma   90.00
#
_symmetry.space_group_name_H-M   'P 1'
#
loop_
_entity.id
_entity.type
_entity.pdbx_description
1 polymer ?
#
loop_
_entity_poly.entity_id
_entity_poly.type
_entity_poly.pdbx_seq_one_letter_code
_entity_poly.pdbx_strand_id
1 'polypeptide(L)'
;SASQYFTALHASLCNVISCSVSGSSPELLRELSESQKPTKGKEIWLAFKDVAALLNKLLSQLETFMFTRKCPFPHVVRAGAIFIPIHVVKEKLFPKLPGASVDQVLQEHKVELRPTTLSEEKLLRDLELKSCTSRMLKLLALKQLPDIYPDLLNLHWHDSVKQQLG
;
A
#
# COMPACT_ATOMS: atom_id res chain seq x y z
N SER A 1 -14.90 -2.06 13.34
CA SER A 1 -15.40 -2.44 11.99
C SER A 1 -14.28 -3.12 11.19
N ALA A 2 -14.59 -3.78 10.07
CA ALA A 2 -13.56 -4.42 9.24
C ALA A 2 -12.53 -3.43 8.68
N SER A 3 -12.97 -2.18 8.43
CA SER A 3 -12.10 -1.06 8.06
C SER A 3 -11.07 -0.74 9.14
N GLN A 4 -11.51 -0.58 10.40
CA GLN A 4 -10.61 -0.33 11.53
C GLN A 4 -9.61 -1.47 11.75
N TYR A 5 -10.05 -2.72 11.59
CA TYR A 5 -9.16 -3.88 11.72
C TYR A 5 -8.08 -3.88 10.64
N PHE A 6 -8.45 -3.62 9.38
CA PHE A 6 -7.47 -3.49 8.29
C PHE A 6 -6.46 -2.36 8.55
N THR A 7 -6.95 -1.18 8.94
CA THR A 7 -6.08 -0.04 9.25
C THR A 7 -5.12 -0.36 10.41
N ALA A 8 -5.60 -1.06 11.44
CA ALA A 8 -4.76 -1.49 12.56
C ALA A 8 -3.68 -2.50 12.13
N LEU A 9 -4.03 -3.48 11.27
CA LEU A 9 -3.05 -4.41 10.70
C LEU A 9 -2.00 -3.69 9.86
N HIS A 10 -2.41 -2.79 8.98
CA HIS A 10 -1.52 -1.99 8.16
C HIS A 10 -0.56 -1.15 9.02
N ALA A 11 -1.10 -0.42 9.99
CA ALA A 11 -0.30 0.40 10.90
C ALA A 11 0.68 -0.44 11.73
N SER A 12 0.22 -1.59 12.25
CA SER A 12 1.07 -2.53 12.98
C SER A 12 2.21 -3.06 12.10
N LEU A 13 1.93 -3.41 10.85
CA LEU A 13 2.92 -3.91 9.91
C LEU A 13 3.98 -2.85 9.59
N CYS A 14 3.57 -1.63 9.23
CA CYS A 14 4.48 -0.50 9.00
C CYS A 14 5.31 -0.19 10.25
N ASN A 15 4.69 -0.23 11.44
CA ASN A 15 5.38 0.02 12.70
C ASN A 15 6.44 -1.05 13.00
N VAL A 16 6.12 -2.33 12.85
CA VAL A 16 7.10 -3.42 13.06
C VAL A 16 8.29 -3.25 12.12
N ILE A 17 8.06 -2.95 10.84
CA ILE A 17 9.15 -2.71 9.88
C ILE A 17 10.01 -1.52 10.33
N SER A 18 9.41 -0.37 10.65
CA SER A 18 10.15 0.81 11.08
C SER A 18 10.90 0.58 12.40
N CYS A 19 10.31 -0.13 13.37
CA CYS A 19 10.97 -0.49 14.63
C CYS A 19 12.16 -1.44 14.41
N SER A 20 12.02 -2.42 13.52
CA SER A 20 13.13 -3.32 13.15
C SER A 20 14.28 -2.54 12.50
N VAL A 21 13.99 -1.56 11.66
CA VAL A 21 15.00 -0.66 11.09
C VAL A 21 15.68 0.18 12.17
N SER A 22 14.92 0.84 13.05
CA SER A 22 15.49 1.68 14.12
C SER A 22 16.31 0.89 15.14
N GLY A 23 15.99 -0.39 15.34
CA GLY A 23 16.73 -1.29 16.22
C GLY A 23 17.96 -1.95 15.58
N SER A 24 18.18 -1.73 14.28
CA SER A 24 19.32 -2.27 13.53
C SER A 24 20.51 -1.30 13.55
N SER A 25 21.73 -1.82 13.47
CA SER A 25 22.92 -0.96 13.39
C SER A 25 23.03 -0.29 12.00
N PRO A 26 23.60 0.93 11.91
CA PRO A 26 23.79 1.61 10.63
C PRO A 26 24.61 0.79 9.61
N GLU A 27 25.59 0.02 10.08
CA GLU A 27 26.44 -0.83 9.22
C GLU A 27 25.61 -1.95 8.58
N LEU A 28 24.77 -2.61 9.39
CA LEU A 28 23.85 -3.65 8.92
C LEU A 28 22.86 -3.07 7.90
N LEU A 29 22.29 -1.90 8.20
CA LEU A 29 21.34 -1.24 7.29
C LEU A 29 21.99 -0.86 5.95
N ARG A 30 23.23 -0.37 5.97
CA ARG A 30 23.99 -0.09 4.73
C ARG A 30 24.22 -1.37 3.94
N GLU A 31 24.72 -2.43 4.56
CA GLU A 31 24.93 -3.73 3.93
C GLU A 31 23.65 -4.26 3.26
N LEU A 32 22.54 -4.24 4.00
CA LEU A 32 21.23 -4.68 3.52
C LEU A 32 20.70 -3.81 2.37
N SER A 33 20.98 -2.50 2.39
CA SER A 33 20.57 -1.58 1.33
C SER A 33 21.44 -1.65 0.07
N GLU A 34 22.72 -2.03 0.21
CA GLU A 34 23.74 -2.08 -0.85
C GLU A 34 23.81 -3.45 -1.56
N SER A 35 23.34 -4.54 -0.94
CA SER A 35 23.34 -5.91 -1.50
C SER A 35 22.35 -6.13 -2.67
N GLN A 36 22.09 -5.08 -3.44
CA GLN A 36 21.00 -4.92 -4.42
C GLN A 36 21.07 -5.93 -5.57
N LYS A 37 20.35 -7.04 -5.40
CA LYS A 37 19.44 -7.49 -6.45
C LYS A 37 18.03 -7.03 -6.05
N PRO A 38 17.24 -6.40 -6.94
CA PRO A 38 15.87 -5.95 -6.64
C PRO A 38 14.97 -7.02 -6.01
N THR A 39 15.27 -8.29 -6.26
CA THR A 39 14.59 -9.46 -5.69
C THR A 39 14.87 -9.70 -4.21
N LYS A 40 16.01 -9.24 -3.66
CA LYS A 40 16.42 -9.50 -2.27
C LYS A 40 15.83 -8.54 -1.24
N GLY A 41 15.42 -7.33 -1.64
CA GLY A 41 14.88 -6.33 -0.71
C GLY A 41 13.67 -6.84 0.09
N LYS A 42 12.78 -7.58 -0.59
CA LYS A 42 11.61 -8.22 0.04
C LYS A 42 11.99 -9.25 1.10
N GLU A 43 13.01 -10.06 0.82
CA GLU A 43 13.44 -11.15 1.70
C GLU A 43 13.97 -10.62 3.04
N ILE A 44 14.57 -9.42 3.04
CA ILE A 44 15.17 -8.80 4.23
C ILE A 44 14.11 -8.45 5.28
N TRP A 45 13.12 -7.63 4.92
CA TRP A 45 12.11 -7.21 5.89
C TRP A 45 11.07 -8.31 6.17
N LEU A 46 10.87 -9.27 5.26
CA LEU A 46 10.05 -10.46 5.53
C LEU A 46 10.67 -11.36 6.61
N ALA A 47 11.99 -11.34 6.77
CA ALA A 47 12.69 -12.10 7.80
C ALA A 47 12.54 -11.49 9.21
N PHE A 48 12.07 -10.24 9.32
CA PHE A 48 11.80 -9.65 10.62
C PHE A 48 10.63 -10.35 11.31
N LYS A 49 10.75 -10.48 12.63
CA LYS A 49 9.76 -11.18 13.46
C LYS A 49 8.36 -10.58 13.22
N ASP A 50 7.37 -11.47 13.10
CA ASP A 50 5.94 -11.17 12.93
C ASP A 50 5.54 -10.49 11.60
N VAL A 51 6.48 -9.99 10.79
CA VAL A 51 6.18 -9.27 9.55
C VAL A 51 5.46 -10.15 8.53
N ALA A 52 5.97 -11.35 8.25
CA ALA A 52 5.32 -12.28 7.32
C ALA A 52 3.90 -12.68 7.78
N ALA A 53 3.70 -12.90 9.09
CA ALA A 53 2.40 -13.26 9.66
C ALA A 53 1.39 -12.09 9.57
N LEU A 54 1.84 -10.86 9.84
CA LEU A 54 1.02 -9.66 9.71
C LEU A 54 0.66 -9.37 8.25
N LEU A 55 1.62 -9.52 7.33
CA LEU A 55 1.37 -9.37 5.90
C LEU A 55 0.31 -10.39 5.42
N ASN A 56 0.46 -11.67 5.76
CA ASN A 56 -0.53 -12.68 5.37
C ASN A 56 -1.93 -12.39 5.92
N LYS A 57 -2.05 -11.94 7.17
CA LYS A 57 -3.33 -11.50 7.74
C LYS A 57 -3.93 -10.33 6.97
N LEU A 58 -3.09 -9.35 6.59
CA LEU A 58 -3.51 -8.18 5.84
C LEU A 58 -4.00 -8.56 4.42
N LEU A 59 -3.24 -9.38 3.70
CA LEU A 59 -3.62 -9.86 2.37
C LEU A 59 -4.92 -10.67 2.41
N SER A 60 -5.08 -11.54 3.41
CA SER A 60 -6.33 -12.29 3.62
C SER A 60 -7.54 -11.38 3.89
N GLN A 61 -7.35 -10.22 4.56
CA GLN A 61 -8.42 -9.22 4.68
C GLN A 61 -8.79 -8.60 3.33
N LEU A 62 -7.82 -8.28 2.47
CA LEU A 62 -8.09 -7.78 1.12
C LEU A 62 -8.88 -8.80 0.29
N GLU A 63 -8.51 -10.08 0.36
CA GLU A 63 -9.24 -11.18 -0.27
C GLU A 63 -10.69 -11.27 0.26
N THR A 64 -10.87 -11.17 1.57
CA THR A 64 -12.19 -11.16 2.20
C THR A 64 -13.05 -10.01 1.69
N PHE A 65 -12.49 -8.81 1.50
CA PHE A 65 -13.24 -7.67 0.94
C PHE A 65 -13.69 -7.91 -0.49
N MET A 66 -12.86 -8.59 -1.30
CA MET A 66 -13.22 -8.96 -2.67
C MET A 66 -14.30 -10.03 -2.69
N PHE A 67 -14.17 -11.07 -1.86
CA PHE A 67 -15.12 -12.18 -1.79
C PHE A 67 -16.50 -11.73 -1.28
N THR A 68 -16.52 -10.98 -0.17
CA THR A 68 -17.76 -10.52 0.47
C THR A 68 -18.36 -9.28 -0.19
N ARG A 69 -17.63 -8.64 -1.12
CA ARG A 69 -17.95 -7.34 -1.73
C ARG A 69 -18.09 -6.18 -0.72
N LYS A 70 -17.58 -6.34 0.50
CA LYS A 70 -17.59 -5.33 1.56
C LYS A 70 -16.27 -4.59 1.61
N CYS A 71 -16.05 -3.68 0.65
CA CYS A 71 -14.83 -2.87 0.62
C CYS A 71 -14.86 -1.80 1.73
N PRO A 72 -13.81 -1.69 2.56
CA PRO A 72 -13.75 -0.71 3.65
C PRO A 72 -13.33 0.69 3.22
N PHE A 73 -12.97 0.88 1.94
CA PHE A 73 -12.49 2.13 1.38
C PHE A 73 -13.59 2.82 0.57
N PRO A 74 -13.49 4.15 0.34
CA PRO A 74 -14.24 4.80 -0.74
C PRO A 74 -13.97 4.06 -2.05
N HIS A 75 -15.03 3.63 -2.74
CA HIS A 75 -14.90 2.77 -3.92
C HIS A 75 -16.05 2.99 -4.90
N VAL A 76 -15.85 2.50 -6.12
CA VAL A 76 -16.89 2.35 -7.15
C VAL A 76 -16.94 0.91 -7.61
N VAL A 77 -18.09 0.50 -8.15
CA VAL A 77 -18.29 -0.84 -8.71
C VAL A 77 -18.58 -0.70 -10.20
N ARG A 78 -17.76 -1.33 -11.05
CA ARG A 78 -17.99 -1.42 -12.51
C ARG A 78 -18.00 -2.87 -12.95
N ALA A 79 -19.07 -3.29 -13.64
CA ALA A 79 -19.22 -4.67 -14.12
C ALA A 79 -18.93 -5.72 -13.01
N GLY A 80 -19.40 -5.46 -11.79
CA GLY A 80 -19.17 -6.32 -10.63
C GLY A 80 -17.74 -6.31 -10.07
N ALA A 81 -16.81 -5.54 -10.61
CA ALA A 81 -15.47 -5.36 -10.04
C ALA A 81 -15.39 -4.10 -9.17
N ILE A 82 -14.66 -4.19 -8.06
CA ILE A 82 -14.47 -3.09 -7.10
C ILE A 82 -13.22 -2.31 -7.49
N PHE A 83 -13.35 -0.99 -7.52
CA PHE A 83 -12.24 -0.07 -7.78
C PHE A 83 -12.14 0.95 -6.65
N ILE A 84 -10.92 1.20 -6.20
CA ILE A 84 -10.61 2.24 -5.22
C ILE A 84 -9.85 3.38 -5.91
N PRO A 85 -10.03 4.64 -5.51
CA PRO A 85 -9.24 5.74 -6.04
C PRO A 85 -7.79 5.62 -5.56
N ILE A 86 -6.83 6.02 -6.40
CA ILE A 86 -5.40 5.92 -6.08
C ILE A 86 -5.02 6.74 -4.85
N HIS A 87 -5.81 7.77 -4.51
CA HIS A 87 -5.74 8.46 -3.23
C HIS A 87 -5.68 7.51 -2.02
N VAL A 88 -6.43 6.42 -2.02
CA VAL A 88 -6.41 5.46 -0.91
C VAL A 88 -5.00 4.90 -0.71
N VAL A 89 -4.31 4.52 -1.79
CA VAL A 89 -2.95 3.98 -1.70
C VAL A 89 -1.97 5.07 -1.28
N LYS A 90 -1.99 6.22 -1.95
CA LYS A 90 -0.98 7.27 -1.78
C LYS A 90 -1.12 8.06 -0.48
N GLU A 91 -2.35 8.32 -0.02
CA GLU A 91 -2.60 9.26 1.08
C GLU A 91 -3.18 8.59 2.32
N LYS A 92 -3.84 7.43 2.19
CA LYS A 92 -4.39 6.69 3.35
C LYS A 92 -3.48 5.54 3.79
N LEU A 93 -2.98 4.74 2.85
CA LEU A 93 -2.13 3.59 3.16
C LEU A 93 -0.65 3.99 3.28
N PHE A 94 -0.12 4.76 2.33
CA PHE A 94 1.30 5.11 2.35
C PHE A 94 1.55 6.63 2.29
N PRO A 95 0.99 7.42 3.23
CA PRO A 95 1.06 8.89 3.19
C PRO A 95 2.48 9.46 3.25
N LYS A 96 3.45 8.68 3.71
CA LYS A 96 4.85 9.09 3.83
C LYS A 96 5.66 8.84 2.55
N LEU A 97 5.15 8.00 1.65
CA LEU A 97 5.86 7.67 0.42
C LEU A 97 5.67 8.77 -0.64
N PRO A 98 6.72 9.14 -1.39
CA PRO A 98 6.56 10.01 -2.54
C PRO A 98 5.58 9.40 -3.55
N GLY A 99 4.60 10.19 -4.00
CA GLY A 99 3.58 9.71 -4.94
C GLY A 99 4.15 9.17 -6.25
N ALA A 100 5.32 9.66 -6.69
CA ALA A 100 6.03 9.16 -7.87
C ALA A 100 6.63 7.76 -7.67
N SER A 101 7.12 7.43 -6.48
CA SER A 101 7.61 6.09 -6.15
C SER A 101 6.47 5.07 -6.14
N VAL A 102 5.29 5.47 -5.63
CA VAL A 102 4.08 4.66 -5.74
C VAL A 102 3.70 4.45 -7.20
N ASP A 103 3.73 5.50 -8.03
CA ASP A 103 3.46 5.38 -9.48
C ASP A 103 4.42 4.41 -10.18
N GLN A 104 5.70 4.41 -9.80
CA GLN A 104 6.68 3.47 -10.33
C GLN A 104 6.32 2.02 -10.01
N VAL A 105 5.93 1.70 -8.77
CA VAL A 105 5.48 0.35 -8.41
C VAL A 105 4.26 -0.07 -9.23
N LEU A 106 3.30 0.84 -9.43
CA LEU A 106 2.14 0.55 -10.30
C LEU A 106 2.58 0.25 -11.74
N GLN A 107 3.54 1.01 -12.28
CA GLN A 107 4.06 0.81 -13.63
C GLN A 107 4.78 -0.53 -13.77
N GLU A 108 5.63 -0.91 -12.80
CA GLU A 108 6.36 -2.18 -12.78
C GLU A 108 5.40 -3.38 -12.76
N HIS A 109 4.29 -3.26 -12.02
CA HIS A 109 3.21 -4.25 -11.98
C HIS A 109 2.23 -4.15 -13.16
N LYS A 110 2.48 -3.28 -14.13
CA LYS A 110 1.61 -3.03 -15.29
C LYS A 110 0.17 -2.72 -14.89
N VAL A 111 0.00 -2.00 -13.78
CA VAL A 111 -1.30 -1.59 -13.27
C VAL A 111 -1.86 -0.47 -14.14
N GLU A 112 -3.00 -0.75 -14.77
CA GLU A 112 -3.73 0.25 -15.55
C GLU A 112 -4.72 1.02 -14.66
N LEU A 113 -4.35 2.25 -14.31
CA LEU A 113 -5.27 3.16 -13.63
C LEU A 113 -6.34 3.68 -14.59
N ARG A 114 -7.61 3.51 -14.23
CA ARG A 114 -8.74 3.93 -15.07
C ARG A 114 -9.23 5.33 -14.71
N PRO A 115 -9.65 6.14 -15.69
CA PRO A 115 -10.30 7.42 -15.40
C PRO A 115 -11.66 7.19 -14.73
N THR A 116 -12.08 8.19 -13.95
CA THR A 116 -13.43 8.29 -13.36
C THR A 116 -14.37 9.02 -14.31
N THR A 117 -15.65 8.64 -14.28
CA THR A 117 -16.75 9.44 -14.82
C THR A 117 -17.16 10.54 -13.84
N LEU A 118 -17.90 11.56 -14.30
CA LEU A 118 -18.37 12.64 -13.43
C LEU A 118 -19.25 12.12 -12.28
N SER A 119 -20.11 11.13 -12.55
CA SER A 119 -20.97 10.52 -11.53
C SER A 119 -20.18 9.77 -10.46
N GLU A 120 -19.11 9.09 -10.84
CA GLU A 120 -18.22 8.41 -9.91
C GLU A 120 -17.37 9.38 -9.10
N GLU A 121 -16.86 10.45 -9.71
CA GLU A 121 -16.17 11.49 -8.96
C GLU A 121 -17.09 12.11 -7.91
N LYS A 122 -18.35 12.41 -8.27
CA LYS A 122 -19.33 12.92 -7.32
C LYS A 122 -19.52 11.94 -6.15
N LEU A 123 -19.75 10.66 -6.44
CA LEU A 123 -19.92 9.62 -5.42
C LEU A 123 -18.69 9.51 -4.50
N LEU A 124 -17.48 9.51 -5.07
CA LEU A 124 -16.23 9.42 -4.30
C LEU A 124 -16.02 10.66 -3.42
N ARG A 125 -16.34 11.85 -3.92
CA ARG A 125 -16.26 13.11 -3.16
C ARG A 125 -17.22 13.11 -1.97
N ASP A 126 -18.41 12.53 -2.13
CA ASP A 126 -19.38 12.38 -1.04
C ASP A 126 -18.89 11.37 0.02
N LEU A 127 -18.13 10.35 -0.39
CA LEU A 127 -17.48 9.34 0.46
C LEU A 127 -16.10 9.79 0.97
N GLU A 128 -16.02 10.99 1.57
CA GLU A 128 -14.83 11.53 2.26
C GLU A 128 -13.68 12.05 1.37
N LEU A 129 -13.84 12.14 0.04
CA LEU A 129 -12.76 12.60 -0.87
C LEU A 129 -13.02 13.98 -1.49
N LYS A 130 -13.72 14.87 -0.77
CA LYS A 130 -14.24 16.15 -1.28
C LYS A 130 -13.20 17.01 -2.01
N SER A 131 -11.98 17.12 -1.48
CA SER A 131 -10.90 17.97 -2.00
C SER A 131 -9.93 17.28 -2.97
N CYS A 132 -10.15 16.01 -3.32
CA CYS A 132 -9.23 15.28 -4.19
C CYS A 132 -9.25 15.83 -5.62
N THR A 133 -8.08 15.95 -6.24
CA THR A 133 -7.99 16.24 -7.69
C THR A 133 -8.45 15.02 -8.49
N SER A 134 -8.95 15.21 -9.72
CA SER A 134 -9.33 14.08 -10.59
C SER A 134 -8.19 13.10 -10.85
N ARG A 135 -6.94 13.56 -10.80
CA ARG A 135 -5.76 12.67 -10.87
C ARG A 135 -5.71 11.68 -9.71
N MET A 136 -6.06 12.13 -8.50
CA MET A 136 -6.09 11.30 -7.29
C MET A 136 -7.32 10.39 -7.21
N LEU A 137 -8.33 10.65 -8.05
CA LEU A 137 -9.53 9.82 -8.16
C LEU A 137 -9.40 8.71 -9.21
N LYS A 138 -8.31 8.65 -9.98
CA LYS A 138 -8.03 7.53 -10.90
C LYS A 138 -8.15 6.20 -10.17
N LEU A 139 -8.80 5.25 -10.82
CA LEU A 139 -9.28 4.00 -10.24
C LEU A 139 -8.27 2.87 -10.39
N LEU A 140 -7.90 2.30 -9.25
CA LEU A 140 -7.17 1.04 -9.13
C LEU A 140 -8.17 -0.10 -8.91
N ALA A 141 -8.06 -1.19 -9.67
CA ALA A 141 -8.87 -2.38 -9.37
C ALA A 141 -8.41 -2.99 -8.04
N LEU A 142 -9.32 -3.17 -7.08
CA LEU A 142 -8.97 -3.66 -5.73
C LEU A 142 -8.20 -4.99 -5.78
N LYS A 143 -8.50 -5.84 -6.77
CA LYS A 143 -7.82 -7.12 -6.99
C LYS A 143 -6.32 -7.04 -7.27
N GLN A 144 -5.82 -5.89 -7.71
CA GLN A 144 -4.39 -5.68 -7.95
C GLN A 144 -3.66 -5.24 -6.68
N LEU A 145 -4.40 -4.76 -5.66
CA LEU A 145 -3.79 -4.25 -4.43
C LEU A 145 -2.98 -5.32 -3.68
N PRO A 146 -3.43 -6.60 -3.53
CA PRO A 146 -2.62 -7.64 -2.92
C PRO A 146 -1.27 -7.88 -3.62
N ASP A 147 -1.26 -7.85 -4.95
CA ASP A 147 -0.05 -8.15 -5.75
C ASP A 147 1.00 -7.04 -5.61
N ILE A 148 0.58 -5.77 -5.56
CA ILE A 148 1.50 -4.62 -5.41
C ILE A 148 1.88 -4.33 -3.95
N TYR A 149 1.11 -4.83 -2.98
CA TYR A 149 1.29 -4.47 -1.57
C TYR A 149 2.70 -4.74 -1.03
N PRO A 150 3.34 -5.89 -1.32
CA PRO A 150 4.70 -6.16 -0.87
C PRO A 150 5.72 -5.16 -1.43
N ASP A 151 5.55 -4.67 -2.65
CA ASP A 151 6.44 -3.67 -3.23
C ASP A 151 6.26 -2.29 -2.60
N LEU A 152 5.02 -1.93 -2.24
CA LEU A 152 4.76 -0.71 -1.46
C LEU A 152 5.37 -0.79 -0.05
N LEU A 153 5.33 -1.95 0.59
CA LEU A 153 6.03 -2.18 1.87
C LEU A 153 7.54 -2.15 1.70
N ASN A 154 8.05 -2.65 0.57
CA ASN A 154 9.47 -2.57 0.26
C ASN A 154 9.93 -1.11 0.13
N LEU A 155 9.12 -0.24 -0.50
CA LEU A 155 9.36 1.21 -0.49
C LEU A 155 9.35 1.79 0.91
N HIS A 156 8.38 1.41 1.76
CA HIS A 156 8.31 1.85 3.16
C HIS A 156 9.55 1.44 3.97
N TRP A 157 10.05 0.22 3.75
CA TRP A 157 11.30 -0.23 4.36
C TRP A 157 12.49 0.62 3.91
N HIS A 158 12.67 0.82 2.60
CA HIS A 158 13.75 1.65 2.08
C HIS A 158 13.69 3.10 2.57
N ASP A 159 12.50 3.69 2.63
CA ASP A 159 12.29 5.03 3.19
C ASP A 159 12.67 5.08 4.68
N SER A 160 12.26 4.06 5.45
CA SER A 160 12.65 3.93 6.87
C SER A 160 14.17 3.80 7.04
N VAL A 161 14.84 3.01 6.18
CA VAL A 161 16.31 2.84 6.21
C VAL A 161 17.01 4.16 5.88
N LYS A 162 16.56 4.85 4.84
CA LYS A 162 17.10 6.14 4.44
C LYS A 162 16.98 7.17 5.57
N GLN A 163 15.81 7.26 6.20
CA GLN A 163 15.56 8.14 7.35
C GLN A 163 16.47 7.83 8.54
N GLN A 164 16.75 6.55 8.78
CA GLN A 164 17.63 6.11 9.88
C GLN A 164 19.11 6.42 9.61
N LEU A 165 19.55 6.37 8.35
CA LEU A 165 20.94 6.58 7.96
C LEU A 165 21.34 8.05 7.77
N GLY A 166 20.37 8.95 7.58
CA GLY A 166 20.59 10.38 7.34
C GLY A 166 20.76 10.70 5.86
#